data_AF-A0A9P4PNH8-F1
#
_entry.id   AF-A0A9P4PNH8-F1
#
_cell.length_a   1.000
_cell.length_b   1.000
_cell.length_c   1.000
_cell.angle_alpha   90.00
_cell.angle_beta   90.00
_cell.angle_gamma   90.00
#
_symmetry.space_group_name_H-M   'P 1'
#
loop_
_entity.id
_entity.type
_entity.pdbx_description
1 polymer ?
#
loop_
_entity_poly.entity_id
_entity_poly.type
_entity_poly.pdbx_seq_one_letter_code
_entity_poly.pdbx_strand_id
1 'polypeptide(L)'
;MTTSPTRALQLQNHILDAQFAAENAASPATCYISDRSGLDPIVYAQLFASEQAARDMLALEEWTELERRMKAGIVVLSGTEEWMHIDSAFRELLAARDIHYTVVPKDVESLEARVKLVLEHLNWVGG
;
A
#
# COMPACT_ATOMS: atom_id res chain seq x y z
N MET A 1 -9.00 -24.92 6.15
CA MET A 1 -9.89 -23.99 5.41
C MET A 1 -9.26 -23.79 4.05
N THR A 2 -9.90 -24.22 2.96
CA THR A 2 -9.38 -23.99 1.59
C THR A 2 -9.88 -22.64 1.11
N THR A 3 -9.01 -21.64 1.10
CA THR A 3 -9.27 -20.35 0.46
C THR A 3 -9.36 -20.58 -1.06
N SER A 4 -10.52 -20.30 -1.66
CA SER A 4 -10.67 -20.35 -3.11
C SER A 4 -10.01 -19.11 -3.73
N PRO A 5 -9.15 -19.24 -4.75
CA PRO A 5 -8.54 -18.10 -5.46
C PRO A 5 -9.57 -17.08 -5.94
N THR A 6 -10.74 -17.53 -6.38
CA THR A 6 -11.86 -16.66 -6.79
C THR A 6 -12.38 -15.82 -5.64
N ARG A 7 -12.55 -16.42 -4.46
CA ARG A 7 -12.99 -15.68 -3.26
C ARG A 7 -11.92 -14.71 -2.77
N ALA A 8 -10.64 -15.10 -2.86
CA ALA A 8 -9.53 -14.22 -2.53
C ALA A 8 -9.55 -12.98 -3.43
N LEU A 9 -9.70 -13.15 -4.75
CA LEU A 9 -9.80 -12.03 -5.70
C LEU A 9 -11.02 -11.15 -5.43
N GLN A 10 -12.20 -11.74 -5.24
CA GLN A 10 -13.41 -10.97 -4.91
C GLN A 10 -13.22 -10.11 -3.67
N LEU A 11 -12.61 -10.68 -2.63
CA LEU A 11 -12.27 -9.93 -1.43
C LEU A 11 -11.30 -8.78 -1.72
N GLN A 12 -10.25 -9.01 -2.52
CA GLN A 12 -9.28 -7.97 -2.84
C GLN A 12 -9.89 -6.83 -3.66
N ASN A 13 -10.78 -7.12 -4.61
CA ASN A 13 -11.52 -6.08 -5.34
C ASN A 13 -12.36 -5.22 -4.39
N HIS A 14 -13.10 -5.85 -3.46
CA HIS A 14 -13.89 -5.10 -2.48
C HIS A 14 -13.03 -4.24 -1.54
N ILE A 15 -11.83 -4.72 -1.19
CA ILE A 15 -10.89 -3.93 -0.38
C ILE A 15 -10.38 -2.73 -1.18
N LEU A 16 -10.05 -2.90 -2.46
CA LEU A 16 -9.62 -1.80 -3.33
C LEU A 16 -10.71 -0.73 -3.47
N ASP A 17 -11.96 -1.15 -3.73
CA ASP A 17 -13.11 -0.25 -3.84
C ASP A 17 -13.33 0.54 -2.53
N ALA A 18 -13.26 -0.15 -1.39
CA ALA A 18 -13.42 0.47 -0.08
C ALA A 18 -12.29 1.47 0.22
N GLN A 19 -11.04 1.13 -0.13
CA GLN A 19 -9.88 2.01 0.01
C GLN A 19 -10.06 3.27 -0.85
N PHE A 20 -10.43 3.11 -2.12
CA PHE A 20 -10.70 4.21 -3.03
C PHE A 20 -11.79 5.14 -2.52
N ALA A 21 -12.90 4.57 -2.04
CA ALA A 21 -14.01 5.33 -1.45
C ALA A 21 -13.58 6.11 -0.21
N ALA A 22 -12.78 5.50 0.68
CA ALA A 22 -12.28 6.14 1.90
C ALA A 22 -11.35 7.32 1.58
N GLU A 23 -10.41 7.15 0.65
CA GLU A 23 -9.51 8.24 0.25
C GLU A 23 -10.24 9.37 -0.50
N ASN A 24 -11.30 9.07 -1.27
CA ASN A 24 -12.14 10.09 -1.90
C ASN A 24 -12.99 10.87 -0.90
N ALA A 25 -13.40 10.23 0.20
CA ALA A 25 -14.11 10.90 1.28
C ALA A 25 -13.17 11.74 2.16
N ALA A 26 -11.87 11.50 2.11
CA ALA A 26 -10.87 12.31 2.80
C ALA A 26 -10.82 13.71 2.17
N SER A 27 -10.83 14.74 3.03
CA SER A 27 -10.87 16.13 2.56
C SER A 27 -9.56 16.51 1.85
N PRO A 28 -9.61 17.06 0.63
CA PRO A 28 -8.42 17.53 -0.09
C PRO A 28 -7.79 18.77 0.57
N ALA A 29 -8.46 19.40 1.53
CA ALA A 29 -7.95 20.57 2.25
C ALA A 29 -6.94 20.22 3.36
N THR A 30 -6.80 18.94 3.71
CA THR A 30 -5.91 18.47 4.78
C THR A 30 -5.14 17.24 4.34
N CYS A 31 -3.85 17.19 4.66
CA CYS A 31 -3.09 15.94 4.57
C CYS A 31 -3.78 14.88 5.44
N TYR A 32 -3.98 13.67 4.91
CA TYR A 32 -4.55 12.54 5.64
C TYR A 32 -3.52 11.40 5.71
N ILE A 33 -3.70 10.53 6.70
CA ILE A 33 -2.93 9.29 6.84
C ILE A 33 -3.85 8.15 6.46
N SER A 34 -3.40 7.29 5.55
CA SER A 34 -4.08 6.05 5.22
C SER A 34 -3.41 4.88 5.94
N ASP A 35 -4.19 4.14 6.72
CA ASP A 35 -3.76 2.84 7.23
C ASP A 35 -4.00 1.78 6.15
N ARG A 36 -2.90 1.25 5.60
CA ARG A 36 -2.82 0.50 4.34
C ARG A 36 -3.09 1.36 3.10
N SER A 37 -2.55 0.91 1.97
CA SER A 37 -2.57 1.59 0.69
C SER A 37 -3.45 0.87 -0.32
N GLY A 38 -3.74 1.53 -1.44
CA GLY A 38 -4.36 0.87 -2.60
C GLY A 38 -3.57 -0.33 -3.14
N LEU A 39 -2.27 -0.42 -2.84
CA LEU A 39 -1.41 -1.48 -3.35
C LEU A 39 -1.58 -2.79 -2.58
N ASP A 40 -1.99 -2.71 -1.32
CA ASP A 40 -2.19 -3.87 -0.44
C ASP A 40 -3.08 -4.95 -1.09
N PRO A 41 -4.33 -4.68 -1.49
CA PRO A 41 -5.18 -5.71 -2.07
C PRO A 41 -4.59 -6.33 -3.34
N ILE A 42 -3.74 -5.62 -4.07
CA ILE A 42 -3.11 -6.09 -5.31
C ILE A 42 -1.97 -7.07 -5.00
N VAL A 43 -1.15 -6.78 -3.99
CA VAL A 43 -0.13 -7.73 -3.48
C VAL A 43 -0.80 -9.00 -2.99
N TYR A 44 -1.90 -8.88 -2.24
CA TYR A 44 -2.64 -10.05 -1.76
C TYR A 44 -3.30 -10.82 -2.92
N ALA A 45 -3.78 -10.14 -3.96
CA ALA A 45 -4.31 -10.81 -5.16
C ALA A 45 -3.22 -11.59 -5.91
N GLN A 46 -2.02 -11.02 -6.04
CA GLN A 46 -0.88 -11.68 -6.68
C GLN A 46 -0.53 -13.00 -5.97
N LEU A 47 -0.46 -12.96 -4.64
CA LEU A 47 0.03 -14.09 -3.83
C LEU A 47 -1.03 -15.15 -3.54
N PHE A 48 -2.29 -14.74 -3.39
CA PHE A 48 -3.36 -15.64 -2.92
C PHE A 48 -4.44 -15.92 -3.96
N ALA A 49 -4.47 -15.21 -5.10
CA ALA A 49 -5.34 -15.52 -6.22
C ALA A 49 -4.54 -15.95 -7.45
N SER A 50 -3.83 -15.03 -8.09
CA SER A 50 -2.89 -15.29 -9.19
C SER A 50 -2.20 -14.00 -9.64
N GLU A 51 -1.07 -14.11 -10.36
CA GLU A 51 -0.47 -12.96 -11.05
C GLU A 51 -1.42 -12.28 -12.03
N GLN A 52 -2.25 -13.05 -12.75
CA GLN A 52 -3.21 -12.48 -13.68
C GLN A 52 -4.25 -11.64 -12.96
N ALA A 53 -4.73 -12.10 -11.80
CA ALA A 53 -5.66 -11.35 -10.97
C ALA A 53 -5.07 -10.00 -10.53
N ALA A 54 -3.79 -9.97 -10.14
CA ALA A 54 -3.10 -8.72 -9.85
C ALA A 54 -3.00 -7.81 -11.08
N ARG A 55 -2.66 -8.36 -12.26
CA ARG A 55 -2.63 -7.59 -13.52
C ARG A 55 -3.98 -6.98 -13.86
N ASP A 56 -5.06 -7.74 -13.67
CA ASP A 56 -6.43 -7.27 -13.92
C ASP A 56 -6.78 -6.12 -12.96
N MET A 57 -6.43 -6.24 -11.68
CA MET A 57 -6.63 -5.16 -10.70
C MET A 57 -5.80 -3.91 -10.99
N LEU A 58 -4.57 -4.08 -11.49
CA LEU A 58 -3.70 -2.97 -11.88
C LEU A 58 -4.20 -2.19 -13.11
N ALA A 59 -5.16 -2.74 -13.85
CA ALA A 59 -5.82 -2.08 -14.98
C ALA A 59 -7.09 -1.30 -14.58
N LEU A 60 -7.50 -1.35 -13.30
CA LEU A 60 -8.67 -0.63 -12.81
C LEU A 60 -8.40 0.88 -12.72
N GLU A 61 -9.45 1.67 -12.97
CA GLU A 61 -9.38 3.13 -12.88
C GLU A 61 -9.20 3.58 -11.43
N GLU A 62 -9.81 2.88 -10.48
CA GLU A 62 -9.68 3.07 -9.04
C GLU A 62 -8.21 2.96 -8.62
N TRP A 63 -7.52 1.92 -9.09
CA TRP A 63 -6.09 1.77 -8.84
C TRP A 63 -5.28 2.90 -9.49
N THR A 64 -5.61 3.32 -10.71
CA THR A 64 -4.87 4.38 -11.41
C THR A 64 -4.86 5.69 -10.60
N GLU A 65 -5.99 6.05 -9.99
CA GLU A 65 -6.07 7.24 -9.15
C GLU A 65 -5.37 7.06 -7.79
N LEU A 66 -5.49 5.88 -7.16
CA LEU A 66 -4.76 5.54 -5.93
C LEU A 66 -3.24 5.59 -6.15
N GLU A 67 -2.76 5.05 -7.27
CA GLU A 67 -1.34 5.10 -7.66
C GLU A 67 -0.85 6.55 -7.79
N ARG A 68 -1.63 7.40 -8.44
CA ARG A 68 -1.30 8.82 -8.61
C ARG A 68 -1.14 9.50 -7.24
N ARG A 69 -2.00 9.19 -6.28
CA ARG A 69 -1.93 9.71 -4.90
C ARG A 69 -0.74 9.16 -4.14
N MET A 70 -0.47 7.86 -4.25
CA MET A 70 0.70 7.24 -3.63
C MET A 70 2.01 7.88 -4.14
N LYS A 71 2.10 8.16 -5.44
CA LYS A 71 3.26 8.87 -6.04
C LYS A 71 3.42 10.31 -5.56
N ALA A 72 2.31 10.98 -5.25
CA ALA A 72 2.33 12.34 -4.73
C ALA A 72 2.50 12.42 -3.20
N GLY A 73 2.33 11.29 -2.51
CA GLY A 73 2.36 11.19 -1.06
C GLY A 73 3.64 10.57 -0.51
N ILE A 74 3.61 10.26 0.79
CA ILE A 74 4.68 9.53 1.46
C ILE A 74 4.18 8.11 1.73
N VAL A 75 4.88 7.12 1.17
CA VAL A 75 4.61 5.70 1.43
C VAL A 75 5.61 5.18 2.44
N VAL A 76 5.11 4.61 3.53
CA VAL A 76 5.93 4.01 4.60
C VAL A 76 5.65 2.51 4.63
N LEU A 77 6.69 1.72 4.39
CA LEU A 77 6.63 0.26 4.47
C LEU A 77 7.07 -0.19 5.87
N SER A 78 6.18 -0.87 6.59
CA SER A 78 6.53 -1.51 7.85
C SER A 78 7.33 -2.77 7.57
N GLY A 79 8.66 -2.72 7.77
CA GLY A 79 9.51 -3.88 7.56
C GLY A 79 9.28 -4.95 8.63
N THR A 80 8.65 -6.08 8.27
CA THR A 80 8.60 -7.27 9.12
C THR A 80 9.12 -8.49 8.39
N GLU A 81 10.17 -9.10 8.94
CA GLU A 81 10.86 -10.26 8.35
C GLU A 81 10.03 -11.54 8.40
N GLU A 82 8.98 -11.56 9.23
CA GLU A 82 8.09 -12.70 9.38
C GLU A 82 7.31 -13.03 8.08
N TRP A 83 7.25 -12.08 7.13
CA TRP A 83 6.43 -12.19 5.91
C TRP A 83 7.26 -11.90 4.65
N MET A 84 8.47 -12.48 4.53
CA MET A 84 9.44 -12.17 3.46
C MET A 84 8.86 -12.18 2.04
N HIS A 85 8.00 -13.15 1.70
CA HIS A 85 7.40 -13.20 0.36
C HIS A 85 6.42 -12.05 0.10
N ILE A 86 5.73 -11.56 1.13
CA ILE A 86 4.84 -10.40 1.04
C ILE A 86 5.67 -9.11 0.96
N ASP A 87 6.72 -8.98 1.78
CA ASP A 87 7.64 -7.84 1.70
C ASP A 87 8.30 -7.73 0.31
N SER A 88 8.76 -8.86 -0.27
CA SER A 88 9.30 -8.88 -1.65
C SER A 88 8.27 -8.42 -2.67
N ALA A 89 7.04 -8.94 -2.60
CA ALA A 89 5.98 -8.57 -3.53
C ALA A 89 5.62 -7.08 -3.44
N PHE A 90 5.58 -6.50 -2.24
CA PHE A 90 5.41 -5.06 -2.06
C PHE A 90 6.55 -4.28 -2.72
N ARG A 91 7.80 -4.64 -2.45
CA ARG A 91 8.97 -3.92 -3.01
C ARG A 91 9.02 -4.00 -4.53
N GLU A 92 8.74 -5.18 -5.09
CA GLU A 92 8.72 -5.40 -6.53
C GLU A 92 7.63 -4.55 -7.20
N LEU A 93 6.41 -4.54 -6.67
CA LEU A 93 5.34 -3.72 -7.24
C LEU A 93 5.57 -2.22 -7.03
N LEU A 94 6.07 -1.78 -5.88
CA LEU A 94 6.43 -0.38 -5.65
C LEU A 94 7.50 0.09 -6.64
N ALA A 95 8.54 -0.73 -6.85
CA ALA A 95 9.62 -0.43 -7.79
C ALA A 95 9.15 -0.44 -9.25
N ALA A 96 8.37 -1.43 -9.66
CA ALA A 96 7.84 -1.55 -11.03
C ALA A 96 6.96 -0.36 -11.43
N ARG A 97 6.40 0.35 -10.45
CA ARG A 97 5.49 1.48 -10.64
C ARG A 97 6.13 2.82 -10.37
N ASP A 98 7.41 2.87 -10.01
CA ASP A 98 8.10 4.11 -9.64
C ASP A 98 7.39 4.84 -8.48
N ILE A 99 6.99 4.08 -7.46
CA ILE A 99 6.43 4.61 -6.21
C ILE A 99 7.56 4.65 -5.18
N HIS A 100 7.94 5.85 -4.75
CA HIS A 100 8.94 6.03 -3.70
C HIS A 100 8.37 5.65 -2.34
N TYR A 101 9.16 4.91 -1.57
CA TYR A 101 8.77 4.46 -0.23
C TYR A 101 9.96 4.50 0.73
N THR A 102 9.64 4.62 2.02
CA THR A 102 10.62 4.51 3.11
C THR A 102 10.31 3.29 3.95
N VAL A 103 11.32 2.50 4.27
CA VAL A 103 11.17 1.34 5.15
C VAL A 103 11.41 1.78 6.59
N VAL A 104 10.51 1.42 7.51
CA VAL A 104 10.77 1.58 8.94
C VAL A 104 11.87 0.58 9.34
N PRO A 105 13.06 1.05 9.79
CA PRO A 105 14.14 0.16 10.19
C PRO A 105 13.75 -0.67 11.41
N LYS A 106 14.28 -1.91 11.51
CA LYS A 106 13.89 -2.86 12.56
C LYS A 106 14.37 -2.46 13.94
N ASP A 107 15.49 -1.76 14.01
CA ASP A 107 16.07 -1.18 15.22
C ASP A 107 15.23 -0.01 15.78
N VAL A 108 14.24 0.47 15.01
CA VAL A 108 13.22 1.41 15.50
C VAL A 108 12.11 0.64 16.23
N GLU A 109 12.42 0.24 17.46
CA GLU A 109 11.52 -0.55 18.30
C GLU A 109 10.47 0.31 19.03
N SER A 110 10.81 1.55 19.41
CA SER A 110 9.88 2.41 20.15
C SER A 110 8.88 3.10 19.23
N LEU A 111 7.63 3.20 19.70
CA LEU A 111 6.57 3.93 19.01
C LEU A 111 6.95 5.39 18.74
N GLU A 112 7.57 6.04 19.73
CA GLU A 112 8.04 7.43 19.61
C GLU A 112 9.06 7.60 18.48
N ALA A 113 10.01 6.67 18.35
CA ALA A 113 11.00 6.73 17.28
C ALA A 113 10.39 6.51 15.90
N ARG A 114 9.37 5.65 15.77
CA ARG A 114 8.61 5.47 14.51
C ARG A 114 7.85 6.73 14.13
N VAL A 115 7.16 7.35 15.09
CA VAL A 115 6.45 8.62 14.88
C VAL A 115 7.44 9.70 14.45
N LYS A 116 8.59 9.81 15.13
CA LYS A 116 9.63 10.77 14.77
C LYS A 116 10.11 10.58 13.33
N LEU A 117 10.38 9.35 12.92
CA LEU A 117 10.81 9.03 11.55
C LEU A 117 9.77 9.46 10.51
N VAL A 118 8.48 9.20 10.76
CA VAL A 118 7.40 9.62 9.85
C VAL A 118 7.31 11.15 9.77
N LEU A 119 7.41 11.85 10.90
CA LEU A 119 7.39 13.32 10.96
C LEU A 119 8.58 13.95 10.25
N GLU A 120 9.77 13.37 10.35
CA GLU A 120 10.96 13.85 9.64
C GLU A 120 10.78 13.77 8.12
N HIS A 121 10.15 12.71 7.61
CA HIS A 121 9.84 12.58 6.17
C HIS A 121 8.76 13.57 5.72
N LEU A 122 7.74 13.82 6.56
CA LEU A 122 6.71 14.83 6.28
C LEU A 122 7.31 16.24 6.19
N ASN A 123 8.21 16.59 7.09
CA ASN A 123 8.85 17.92 7.13
C ASN A 123 9.84 18.14 5.97
N TRP A 124 10.46 17.08 5.45
CA TRP A 124 11.34 17.16 4.28
C TRP A 124 10.60 17.58 3.01
N VAL A 125 9.34 17.16 2.84
CA VAL A 125 8.51 17.53 1.67
C VAL A 125 8.00 18.98 1.74
N GLY A 126 8.06 19.62 2.91
CA GLY A 126 7.60 21.00 3.15
C GLY A 126 8.70 22.08 3.13
N GLY A 127 9.93 21.73 2.75
CA GLY A 127 11.10 22.63 2.71
C GLY A 127 11.50 23.10 1.32
#